data_AF-A0A2H0DS27-F1
#
_entry.id   AF-A0A2H0DS27-F1
#
_cell.length_a   1.000
_cell.length_b   1.000
_cell.length_c   1.000
_cell.angle_alpha   90.00
_cell.angle_beta   90.00
_cell.angle_gamma   90.00
#
_symmetry.space_group_name_H-M   'P 1'
#
loop_
_entity.id
_entity.type
_entity.pdbx_description
1 polymer ?
#
loop_
_entity_poly.entity_id
_entity_poly.type
_entity_poly.pdbx_seq_one_letter_code
_entity_poly.pdbx_strand_id
1 'polypeptide(L)'
;MNKKILIAVLLLAGAVPLRALSVINSKHDLSAGSASTGPKATENRISCLFCHAAHRPAALSPLWNRSDSEVQFTFYSSNYLNNYLGIKSPTMSDLNVSKTKLCLSCHDGVTALGSLFNIAPNSLQMTGAMGESFVIGADLSNDHPVLYDVKPGAGPPTAPGTDPEIQLPPEGDPVKVYGPTNRVECVSCHEPHDNTYGKFLVKSNENAALCTSCHQKTNFNSSAHRISNAVYAPSGGAQTTVGERSCLGCHRVHGASSAQAYILRDVEENTCFTCHGSPSLIGAKDIKNAYRKASRHPTESKTGVHVNPERDASNFGPSRRHAECWDCHNPHQAGTGVHASPGNKIGAALLGGWGVEPVYGAPNAWQAATSFVRQDFADTANYKEYQLCFKCHSYYAFGSVPPAGSTDQSVEFNPNNRSAHPVLNAANDQAGSASPKALAVGQMSAPWNAASGPGHQTMTCSDCHASDVAGDPAGPHGSASQSLLKGPRRFWPKNAFGALWTLRDIKQDASNWSSDLFCVNCHAMKSSGNMLNEAHEEHGGETFDGKGMQCVVCHVVNPHGARRGRLIGYAGEPAPYNYNGPGPYDKLVLKGFKKANGPNSYGRLSCYSDAAGCHGKHGTNAGGYDP
;
A
#
# COMPACT_ATOMS: atom_id res chain seq x y z
N MET A 1 -40.41 -27.69 76.96
CA MET A 1 -40.49 -26.76 75.82
C MET A 1 -39.09 -26.36 75.41
N ASN A 2 -38.60 -26.81 74.25
CA ASN A 2 -37.96 -25.98 73.22
C ASN A 2 -37.25 -26.85 72.18
N LYS A 3 -37.50 -26.46 70.93
CA LYS A 3 -37.36 -27.19 69.67
C LYS A 3 -35.91 -27.59 69.36
N LYS A 4 -35.70 -28.85 68.97
CA LYS A 4 -34.55 -29.27 68.17
C LYS A 4 -34.85 -28.96 66.70
N ILE A 5 -34.05 -28.10 66.07
CA ILE A 5 -34.08 -27.87 64.62
C ILE A 5 -33.02 -28.79 64.01
N LEU A 6 -33.46 -29.74 63.18
CA LEU A 6 -32.58 -30.47 62.26
C LEU A 6 -32.24 -29.52 61.09
N ILE A 7 -30.96 -29.24 60.87
CA ILE A 7 -30.47 -28.66 59.62
C ILE A 7 -29.87 -29.80 58.81
N ALA A 8 -30.52 -30.15 57.71
CA ALA A 8 -29.97 -31.03 56.69
C ALA A 8 -28.91 -30.26 55.88
N VAL A 9 -27.65 -30.71 55.94
CA VAL A 9 -26.58 -30.23 55.08
C VAL A 9 -26.76 -30.88 53.71
N LEU A 10 -27.30 -30.14 52.74
CA LEU A 10 -27.27 -30.52 51.33
C LEU A 10 -25.82 -30.40 50.84
N LEU A 11 -25.19 -31.54 50.54
CA LEU A 11 -23.98 -31.62 49.73
C LEU A 11 -24.29 -31.12 48.32
N LEU A 12 -23.98 -29.85 48.01
CA LEU A 12 -23.82 -29.40 46.63
C LEU A 12 -22.56 -30.05 46.07
N ALA A 13 -22.71 -31.22 45.45
CA ALA A 13 -21.75 -31.69 44.47
C ALA A 13 -21.70 -30.68 43.33
N GLY A 14 -20.55 -30.04 43.13
CA GLY A 14 -20.33 -29.11 42.03
C GLY A 14 -20.70 -29.78 40.71
N ALA A 15 -21.67 -29.19 40.00
CA ALA A 15 -21.99 -29.60 38.65
C ALA A 15 -20.80 -29.21 37.76
N VAL A 16 -19.93 -30.17 37.48
CA VAL A 16 -19.03 -30.07 36.32
C VAL A 16 -19.96 -29.94 35.12
N PRO A 17 -19.86 -28.89 34.29
CA PRO A 17 -20.67 -28.84 33.09
C PRO A 17 -20.30 -30.07 32.25
N LEU A 18 -21.24 -31.00 32.10
CA LEU A 18 -21.18 -32.05 31.09
C LEU A 18 -21.06 -31.32 29.75
N ARG A 19 -19.85 -31.18 29.22
CA ARG A 19 -19.68 -30.90 27.79
C ARG A 19 -20.16 -32.15 27.08
N ALA A 20 -21.44 -32.17 26.71
CA ALA A 20 -21.99 -33.18 25.82
C ALA A 20 -21.04 -33.29 24.62
N LEU A 21 -20.65 -34.51 24.23
CA LEU A 21 -19.78 -34.74 23.08
C LEU A 21 -20.47 -34.19 21.81
N SER A 22 -20.21 -32.93 21.48
CA SER A 22 -20.76 -32.24 20.30
C SER A 22 -20.12 -32.72 18.99
N VAL A 23 -19.23 -33.72 19.09
CA VAL A 23 -18.81 -34.58 17.98
C VAL A 23 -19.99 -35.35 17.41
N ILE A 24 -20.91 -35.86 18.24
CA ILE A 24 -22.06 -36.65 17.77
C ILE A 24 -22.92 -35.81 16.82
N ASN A 25 -23.29 -36.37 15.67
CA ASN A 25 -23.99 -35.70 14.56
C ASN A 25 -23.24 -34.52 13.93
N SER A 26 -21.98 -34.29 14.27
CA SER A 26 -21.11 -33.36 13.54
C SER A 26 -20.59 -34.00 12.25
N LYS A 27 -19.88 -33.22 11.42
CA LYS A 27 -19.16 -33.73 10.25
C LYS A 27 -18.05 -34.75 10.58
N HIS A 28 -17.61 -34.82 11.84
CA HIS A 28 -16.63 -35.80 12.32
C HIS A 28 -17.26 -37.04 12.98
N ASP A 29 -18.59 -37.09 13.10
CA ASP A 29 -19.29 -38.33 13.44
C ASP A 29 -19.46 -39.16 12.17
N LEU A 30 -18.49 -40.03 11.93
CA LEU A 30 -18.45 -40.95 10.79
C LEU A 30 -19.23 -42.24 11.06
N SER A 31 -19.95 -42.34 12.19
CA SER A 31 -20.74 -43.54 12.50
C SER A 31 -21.98 -43.65 11.61
N ALA A 32 -22.46 -44.87 11.40
CA ALA A 32 -23.66 -45.17 10.62
C ALA A 32 -24.94 -44.51 11.18
N GLY A 33 -24.95 -44.19 12.49
CA GLY A 33 -26.05 -43.51 13.15
C GLY A 33 -26.03 -41.98 13.04
N SER A 34 -24.98 -41.40 12.47
CA SER A 34 -24.80 -39.96 12.35
C SER A 34 -25.88 -39.33 11.48
N ALA A 35 -26.51 -38.26 11.98
CA ALA A 35 -27.43 -37.42 11.22
C ALA A 35 -26.71 -36.44 10.27
N SER A 36 -25.37 -36.42 10.25
CA SER A 36 -24.62 -35.47 9.43
C SER A 36 -24.65 -35.81 7.94
N THR A 37 -24.62 -34.79 7.08
CA THR A 37 -24.62 -34.92 5.61
C THR A 37 -23.22 -35.19 5.03
N GLY A 38 -22.43 -36.05 5.66
CA GLY A 38 -21.02 -36.33 5.32
C GLY A 38 -20.73 -37.81 5.06
N PRO A 39 -19.45 -38.17 4.88
CA PRO A 39 -19.05 -39.57 4.80
C PRO A 39 -19.39 -40.29 6.11
N LYS A 40 -19.88 -41.53 6.01
CA LYS A 40 -20.26 -42.36 7.17
C LYS A 40 -20.06 -43.83 6.91
N ALA A 41 -19.78 -44.61 7.95
CA ALA A 41 -19.77 -46.06 7.87
C ALA A 41 -21.16 -46.61 7.54
N THR A 42 -21.21 -47.74 6.86
CA THR A 42 -22.47 -48.42 6.53
C THR A 42 -23.16 -49.02 7.76
N GLU A 43 -22.37 -49.57 8.69
CA GLU A 43 -22.90 -50.38 9.81
C GLU A 43 -22.38 -49.95 11.18
N ASN A 44 -21.12 -49.49 11.29
CA ASN A 44 -20.49 -49.21 12.58
C ASN A 44 -21.10 -47.99 13.28
N ARG A 45 -21.53 -48.13 14.54
CA ARG A 45 -22.21 -47.07 15.31
C ARG A 45 -21.35 -46.38 16.38
N ILE A 46 -20.04 -46.63 16.41
CA ILE A 46 -19.15 -46.07 17.44
C ILE A 46 -18.43 -44.83 16.88
N SER A 47 -18.92 -43.63 17.21
CA SER A 47 -18.36 -42.37 16.68
C SER A 47 -16.88 -42.18 17.01
N CYS A 48 -16.44 -42.54 18.22
CA CYS A 48 -15.05 -42.34 18.65
C CYS A 48 -14.05 -43.31 17.99
N LEU A 49 -14.53 -44.42 17.41
CA LEU A 49 -13.70 -45.48 16.84
C LEU A 49 -12.83 -44.97 15.67
N PHE A 50 -13.29 -43.96 14.95
CA PHE A 50 -12.57 -43.42 13.79
C PHE A 50 -11.32 -42.61 14.17
N CYS A 51 -11.24 -42.17 15.42
CA CYS A 51 -10.12 -41.41 15.98
C CYS A 51 -9.33 -42.22 17.00
N HIS A 52 -10.02 -42.95 17.89
CA HIS A 52 -9.42 -43.58 19.07
C HIS A 52 -9.51 -45.11 19.07
N ALA A 53 -8.41 -45.75 19.46
CA ALA A 53 -8.32 -47.19 19.64
C ALA A 53 -8.47 -47.52 21.13
N ALA A 54 -9.34 -48.46 21.47
CA ALA A 54 -9.50 -48.91 22.86
C ALA A 54 -8.21 -49.57 23.41
N HIS A 55 -7.50 -50.32 22.55
CA HIS A 55 -6.23 -50.98 22.89
C HIS A 55 -5.26 -50.90 21.70
N ARG A 56 -4.06 -50.37 21.94
CA ARG A 56 -2.92 -50.42 21.02
C ARG A 56 -1.64 -50.59 21.84
N PRO A 57 -0.75 -51.54 21.51
CA PRO A 57 0.58 -51.62 22.13
C PRO A 57 1.28 -50.26 21.94
N ALA A 58 1.76 -49.67 23.04
CA ALA A 58 2.18 -48.27 23.14
C ALA A 58 3.04 -47.79 21.96
N ALA A 59 2.60 -46.74 21.26
CA ALA A 59 3.43 -45.99 20.31
C ALA A 59 3.05 -44.50 20.20
N LEU A 60 1.78 -44.12 20.36
CA LEU A 60 1.34 -42.72 20.30
C LEU A 60 0.26 -42.46 21.36
N SER A 61 0.45 -41.42 22.18
CA SER A 61 -0.58 -40.86 23.05
C SER A 61 -1.13 -39.59 22.39
N PRO A 62 -2.45 -39.49 22.14
CA PRO A 62 -3.51 -40.45 22.48
C PRO A 62 -3.48 -41.70 21.56
N LEU A 63 -4.11 -42.79 22.01
CA LEU A 63 -4.25 -44.04 21.24
C LEU A 63 -5.02 -43.76 19.94
N TRP A 64 -4.31 -43.40 18.87
CA TRP A 64 -4.89 -43.04 17.58
C TRP A 64 -5.21 -44.32 16.80
N ASN A 65 -6.44 -44.44 16.29
CA ASN A 65 -6.90 -45.64 15.59
C ASN A 65 -6.68 -45.60 14.09
N ARG A 66 -5.79 -44.75 13.61
CA ARG A 66 -5.44 -44.67 12.19
C ARG A 66 -3.95 -44.89 12.01
N SER A 67 -3.60 -45.39 10.84
CA SER A 67 -2.23 -45.41 10.37
C SER A 67 -1.79 -43.98 10.06
N ASP A 68 -0.49 -43.73 10.24
CA ASP A 68 0.08 -42.46 9.83
C ASP A 68 0.07 -42.35 8.31
N SER A 69 -0.26 -41.17 7.81
CA SER A 69 -0.17 -40.88 6.37
C SER A 69 1.28 -41.02 5.90
N GLU A 70 1.53 -41.82 4.86
CA GLU A 70 2.85 -41.91 4.21
C GLU A 70 3.09 -40.79 3.18
N VAL A 71 2.09 -39.93 2.99
CA VAL A 71 2.14 -38.78 2.08
C VAL A 71 3.28 -37.84 2.47
N GLN A 72 4.03 -37.40 1.47
CA GLN A 72 5.02 -36.33 1.62
C GLN A 72 4.30 -34.99 1.53
N PHE A 73 4.44 -34.17 2.58
CA PHE A 73 3.78 -32.87 2.65
C PHE A 73 4.71 -31.75 2.21
N THR A 74 4.15 -30.80 1.48
CA THR A 74 4.79 -29.50 1.20
C THR A 74 4.39 -28.54 2.32
N PHE A 75 5.38 -27.92 2.98
CA PHE A 75 5.13 -26.98 4.08
C PHE A 75 5.08 -25.54 3.60
N TYR A 76 4.34 -24.70 4.32
CA TYR A 76 4.39 -23.25 4.14
C TYR A 76 5.80 -22.72 4.17
N SER A 77 6.10 -21.76 3.30
CA SER A 77 7.33 -20.99 3.33
C SER A 77 7.08 -19.59 2.79
N SER A 78 7.72 -18.58 3.39
CA SER A 78 7.68 -17.21 2.89
C SER A 78 8.99 -16.49 3.15
N ASN A 79 9.24 -15.42 2.39
CA ASN A 79 10.40 -14.56 2.65
C ASN A 79 10.33 -13.94 4.06
N TYR A 80 9.14 -13.67 4.60
CA TYR A 80 8.98 -13.08 5.93
C TYR A 80 9.34 -14.08 7.03
N LEU A 81 8.72 -15.27 7.06
CA LEU A 81 8.97 -16.24 8.13
C LEU A 81 10.37 -16.85 8.02
N ASN A 82 10.78 -17.25 6.83
CA ASN A 82 11.99 -18.05 6.68
C ASN A 82 13.24 -17.20 6.44
N ASN A 83 13.17 -16.15 5.60
CA ASN A 83 14.35 -15.36 5.28
C ASN A 83 14.53 -14.22 6.28
N TYR A 84 13.46 -13.54 6.66
CA TYR A 84 13.53 -12.37 7.54
C TYR A 84 13.53 -12.75 9.03
N LEU A 85 12.57 -13.55 9.50
CA LEU A 85 12.58 -14.05 10.88
C LEU A 85 13.54 -15.24 11.10
N GLY A 86 14.14 -15.78 10.04
CA GLY A 86 15.09 -16.89 10.15
C GLY A 86 14.48 -18.16 10.74
N ILE A 87 13.15 -18.32 10.69
CA ILE A 87 12.49 -19.50 11.24
C ILE A 87 12.64 -20.64 10.22
N LYS A 88 13.25 -21.74 10.65
CA LYS A 88 13.46 -22.91 9.79
C LYS A 88 12.11 -23.47 9.35
N SER A 89 11.96 -23.77 8.06
CA SER A 89 10.77 -24.45 7.56
C SER A 89 10.61 -25.81 8.24
N PRO A 90 9.38 -26.21 8.60
CA PRO A 90 9.09 -27.52 9.13
C PRO A 90 9.52 -28.65 8.19
N THR A 91 9.79 -29.82 8.78
CA THR A 91 10.16 -31.04 8.06
C THR A 91 9.14 -32.15 8.29
N MET A 92 9.21 -33.21 7.50
CA MET A 92 8.43 -34.43 7.77
C MET A 92 8.75 -35.01 9.16
N SER A 93 9.97 -34.84 9.67
CA SER A 93 10.33 -35.25 11.04
C SER A 93 9.57 -34.44 12.09
N ASP A 94 9.39 -33.13 11.87
CA ASP A 94 8.58 -32.29 12.75
C ASP A 94 7.11 -32.71 12.72
N LEU A 95 6.59 -33.00 11.52
CA LEU A 95 5.22 -33.42 11.35
C LEU A 95 4.95 -34.77 12.03
N ASN A 96 5.84 -35.76 11.89
CA ASN A 96 5.61 -37.11 12.41
C ASN A 96 5.46 -37.20 13.94
N VAL A 97 5.92 -36.21 14.68
CA VAL A 97 5.77 -36.14 16.15
C VAL A 97 4.73 -35.10 16.60
N SER A 98 4.01 -34.50 15.65
CA SER A 98 3.08 -33.40 15.88
C SER A 98 1.64 -33.86 16.15
N LYS A 99 0.84 -32.97 16.74
CA LYS A 99 -0.61 -33.18 16.85
C LYS A 99 -1.32 -33.01 15.51
N THR A 100 -0.79 -32.17 14.64
CA THR A 100 -1.28 -31.94 13.26
C THR A 100 -1.31 -33.22 12.43
N LYS A 101 -0.35 -34.13 12.60
CA LYS A 101 -0.31 -35.42 11.87
C LYS A 101 -1.56 -36.26 12.05
N LEU A 102 -2.16 -36.22 13.25
CA LEU A 102 -3.38 -36.96 13.56
C LEU A 102 -4.52 -36.50 12.63
N CYS A 103 -4.71 -35.18 12.50
CA CYS A 103 -5.73 -34.60 11.62
C CYS A 103 -5.47 -34.98 10.15
N LEU A 104 -4.20 -34.90 9.72
CA LEU A 104 -3.83 -35.22 8.33
C LEU A 104 -4.02 -36.69 7.96
N SER A 105 -4.11 -37.63 8.92
CA SER A 105 -4.48 -39.02 8.63
C SER A 105 -5.91 -39.21 8.07
N CYS A 106 -6.75 -38.16 8.09
CA CYS A 106 -8.03 -38.10 7.40
C CYS A 106 -8.08 -37.03 6.30
N HIS A 107 -7.39 -35.90 6.52
CA HIS A 107 -7.48 -34.72 5.67
C HIS A 107 -6.40 -34.63 4.58
N ASP A 108 -5.48 -35.60 4.49
CA ASP A 108 -4.43 -35.68 3.47
C ASP A 108 -4.96 -35.90 2.04
N GLY A 109 -6.24 -36.28 1.89
CA GLY A 109 -6.85 -36.55 0.59
C GLY A 109 -6.48 -37.90 -0.03
N VAL A 110 -5.70 -38.73 0.67
CA VAL A 110 -5.18 -40.01 0.17
C VAL A 110 -5.64 -41.18 1.04
N THR A 111 -5.61 -41.01 2.37
CA THR A 111 -5.90 -42.10 3.30
C THR A 111 -7.40 -42.34 3.40
N ALA A 112 -7.85 -43.55 3.06
CA ALA A 112 -9.27 -43.91 3.15
C ALA A 112 -9.83 -43.75 4.57
N LEU A 113 -10.99 -43.12 4.72
CA LEU A 113 -11.62 -42.86 6.03
C LEU A 113 -11.94 -44.14 6.81
N GLY A 114 -12.27 -45.24 6.11
CA GLY A 114 -12.53 -46.55 6.73
C GLY A 114 -11.29 -47.35 7.14
N SER A 115 -10.08 -46.86 6.84
CA SER A 115 -8.82 -47.52 7.21
C SER A 115 -8.48 -47.25 8.67
N LEU A 116 -8.75 -48.23 9.53
CA LEU A 116 -8.55 -48.15 10.99
C LEU A 116 -7.58 -49.23 11.47
N PHE A 117 -6.72 -48.88 12.42
CA PHE A 117 -5.66 -49.76 12.94
C PHE A 117 -6.21 -51.06 13.53
N ASN A 118 -7.24 -50.98 14.36
CA ASN A 118 -7.84 -52.16 15.00
C ASN A 118 -8.74 -53.01 14.09
N ILE A 119 -8.92 -52.62 12.82
CA ILE A 119 -9.69 -53.37 11.81
C ILE A 119 -8.77 -53.91 10.71
N ALA A 120 -7.53 -53.40 10.63
CA ALA A 120 -6.53 -53.85 9.67
C ALA A 120 -6.32 -55.38 9.74
N PRO A 121 -6.10 -56.05 8.59
CA PRO A 121 -5.91 -55.47 7.25
C PRO A 121 -7.22 -55.10 6.51
N ASN A 122 -8.39 -55.33 7.14
CA ASN A 122 -9.67 -54.94 6.57
C ASN A 122 -9.92 -53.43 6.74
N SER A 123 -10.93 -52.91 6.06
CA SER A 123 -11.40 -51.53 6.23
C SER A 123 -12.92 -51.50 6.46
N LEU A 124 -13.39 -50.48 7.18
CA LEU A 124 -14.82 -50.21 7.26
C LEU A 124 -15.34 -49.72 5.92
N GLN A 125 -16.47 -50.28 5.50
CA GLN A 125 -17.20 -49.78 4.34
C GLN A 125 -17.79 -48.40 4.68
N MET A 126 -17.50 -47.42 3.83
CA MET A 126 -17.93 -46.04 3.97
C MET A 126 -18.87 -45.67 2.83
N THR A 127 -19.81 -44.76 3.09
CA THR A 127 -20.70 -44.14 2.10
C THR A 127 -20.48 -42.64 2.08
N GLY A 128 -20.63 -42.02 0.91
CA GLY A 128 -20.33 -40.62 0.71
C GLY A 128 -18.83 -40.33 0.62
N ALA A 129 -18.49 -39.09 0.31
CA ALA A 129 -17.12 -38.61 0.21
C ALA A 129 -16.96 -37.30 1.00
N MET A 130 -15.72 -37.02 1.40
CA MET A 130 -15.38 -35.69 1.91
C MET A 130 -15.46 -34.68 0.75
N GLY A 131 -16.15 -33.57 0.95
CA GLY A 131 -16.19 -32.50 -0.06
C GLY A 131 -14.80 -31.90 -0.27
N GLU A 132 -14.48 -31.49 -1.50
CA GLU A 132 -13.14 -31.00 -1.88
C GLU A 132 -12.63 -29.88 -0.98
N SER A 133 -13.50 -28.96 -0.55
CA SER A 133 -13.14 -27.84 0.35
C SER A 133 -12.73 -28.26 1.77
N PHE A 134 -12.92 -29.54 2.13
CA PHE A 134 -12.54 -30.09 3.44
C PHE A 134 -11.31 -30.99 3.37
N VAL A 135 -10.84 -31.30 2.16
CA VAL A 135 -9.56 -31.98 1.93
C VAL A 135 -8.47 -30.92 1.99
N ILE A 136 -7.57 -31.04 2.96
CA ILE A 136 -6.38 -30.18 3.06
C ILE A 136 -5.37 -30.62 1.99
N GLY A 137 -5.21 -31.92 1.82
CA GLY A 137 -4.29 -32.48 0.84
C GLY A 137 -2.85 -32.53 1.36
N ALA A 138 -1.93 -32.87 0.45
CA ALA A 138 -0.50 -32.94 0.72
C ALA A 138 0.21 -31.57 0.70
N ASP A 139 -0.48 -30.50 0.29
CA ASP A 139 0.09 -29.17 0.15
C ASP A 139 -0.38 -28.26 1.29
N LEU A 140 0.43 -28.11 2.33
CA LEU A 140 0.20 -27.17 3.43
C LEU A 140 0.77 -25.77 3.12
N SER A 141 1.34 -25.56 1.93
CA SER A 141 1.97 -24.28 1.59
C SER A 141 0.97 -23.14 1.40
N ASN A 142 -0.31 -23.49 1.29
CA ASN A 142 -1.42 -22.56 1.15
C ASN A 142 -2.35 -22.50 2.37
N ASP A 143 -1.96 -23.13 3.47
CA ASP A 143 -2.67 -23.08 4.74
C ASP A 143 -1.97 -22.15 5.72
N HIS A 144 -2.71 -21.75 6.77
CA HIS A 144 -2.13 -21.05 7.89
C HIS A 144 -0.99 -21.88 8.47
N PRO A 145 0.21 -21.30 8.67
CA PRO A 145 1.38 -22.06 9.09
C PRO A 145 1.14 -22.84 10.39
N VAL A 146 1.37 -24.15 10.31
CA VAL A 146 1.44 -25.07 11.44
C VAL A 146 2.86 -25.61 11.55
N LEU A 147 3.22 -26.11 12.73
CA LEU A 147 4.57 -26.58 13.08
C LEU A 147 5.63 -25.47 13.19
N TYR A 148 5.20 -24.22 13.12
CA TYR A 148 6.03 -23.04 13.38
C TYR A 148 5.97 -22.64 14.85
N ASP A 149 7.11 -22.24 15.40
CA ASP A 149 7.22 -21.70 16.76
C ASP A 149 6.79 -20.23 16.80
N VAL A 150 5.98 -19.86 17.79
CA VAL A 150 5.58 -18.46 18.02
C VAL A 150 6.72 -17.70 18.69
N LYS A 151 7.21 -16.64 18.03
CA LYS A 151 8.36 -15.82 18.49
C LYS A 151 8.02 -14.33 18.65
N PRO A 152 7.40 -13.92 19.77
CA PRO A 152 7.18 -12.51 20.09
C PRO A 152 8.51 -11.77 20.31
N GLY A 153 8.54 -10.46 20.06
CA GLY A 153 9.66 -9.61 20.48
C GLY A 153 9.72 -8.25 19.82
N ALA A 154 10.79 -7.49 20.09
CA ALA A 154 10.98 -6.13 19.57
C ALA A 154 11.39 -6.18 18.09
N GLY A 155 10.48 -6.55 17.20
CA GLY A 155 10.82 -6.89 15.82
C GLY A 155 11.22 -5.72 14.90
N PRO A 156 10.63 -5.56 13.70
CA PRO A 156 11.29 -4.80 12.63
C PRO A 156 11.46 -3.30 12.90
N PRO A 157 12.52 -2.66 12.39
CA PRO A 157 13.70 -3.23 11.72
C PRO A 157 14.85 -3.57 12.68
N THR A 158 14.71 -3.33 13.98
CA THR A 158 15.82 -3.30 14.95
C THR A 158 16.25 -4.68 15.49
N ALA A 159 15.42 -5.72 15.41
CA ALA A 159 15.82 -7.09 15.81
C ALA A 159 15.20 -8.19 14.92
N PRO A 160 15.91 -8.61 13.85
CA PRO A 160 15.51 -9.78 13.07
C PRO A 160 15.35 -11.03 13.94
N GLY A 161 14.33 -11.84 13.66
CA GLY A 161 14.05 -13.09 14.39
C GLY A 161 12.90 -13.04 15.40
N THR A 162 12.35 -11.87 15.66
CA THR A 162 11.12 -11.67 16.45
C THR A 162 10.20 -10.64 15.78
N ASP A 163 8.93 -10.58 16.20
CA ASP A 163 7.90 -9.69 15.62
C ASP A 163 7.06 -9.06 16.75
N PRO A 164 6.91 -7.72 16.83
CA PRO A 164 6.15 -7.08 17.91
C PRO A 164 4.64 -7.25 17.70
N GLU A 165 4.22 -7.53 16.47
CA GLU A 165 2.84 -7.80 16.10
C GLU A 165 2.45 -9.27 16.28
N ILE A 166 3.35 -10.09 16.84
CA ILE A 166 3.12 -11.47 17.24
C ILE A 166 3.25 -11.58 18.75
N GLN A 167 2.26 -12.18 19.39
CA GLN A 167 2.22 -12.44 20.82
C GLN A 167 1.87 -13.91 21.07
N LEU A 168 2.22 -14.41 22.26
CA LEU A 168 1.68 -15.69 22.72
C LEU A 168 0.20 -15.50 23.09
N PRO A 169 -0.64 -16.54 22.94
CA PRO A 169 -2.00 -16.50 23.44
C PRO A 169 -2.02 -16.08 24.93
N PRO A 170 -2.89 -15.15 25.34
CA PRO A 170 -3.00 -14.75 26.74
C PRO A 170 -3.30 -15.95 27.66
N GLU A 171 -2.87 -15.86 28.92
CA GLU A 171 -3.20 -16.88 29.91
C GLU A 171 -4.73 -17.08 30.01
N GLY A 172 -5.18 -18.32 29.90
CA GLY A 172 -6.60 -18.67 29.92
C GLY A 172 -7.33 -18.55 28.57
N ASP A 173 -6.68 -18.08 27.50
CA ASP A 173 -7.26 -18.11 26.15
C ASP A 173 -7.49 -19.58 25.70
N PRO A 174 -8.64 -19.91 25.08
CA PRO A 174 -8.84 -21.22 24.47
C PRO A 174 -7.85 -21.57 23.36
N VAL A 175 -7.29 -20.56 22.66
CA VAL A 175 -6.20 -20.74 21.70
C VAL A 175 -4.92 -21.08 22.44
N LYS A 176 -4.24 -22.15 22.02
CA LYS A 176 -3.04 -22.66 22.70
C LYS A 176 -1.90 -22.93 21.73
N VAL A 177 -0.69 -22.84 22.25
CA VAL A 177 0.53 -23.31 21.60
C VAL A 177 1.07 -24.52 22.35
N TYR A 178 1.86 -25.34 21.68
CA TYR A 178 2.23 -26.66 22.17
C TYR A 178 3.74 -26.88 22.21
N GLY A 179 4.16 -27.77 23.11
CA GLY A 179 5.56 -28.13 23.27
C GLY A 179 6.40 -27.03 23.93
N PRO A 180 7.69 -27.31 24.18
CA PRO A 180 8.58 -26.37 24.87
C PRO A 180 8.91 -25.12 24.04
N THR A 181 8.63 -25.14 22.73
CA THR A 181 8.95 -24.04 21.79
C THR A 181 7.75 -23.19 21.41
N ASN A 182 6.58 -23.40 22.03
CA ASN A 182 5.34 -22.68 21.70
C ASN A 182 4.92 -22.81 20.23
N ARG A 183 4.84 -24.06 19.76
CA ARG A 183 4.50 -24.42 18.38
C ARG A 183 3.00 -24.31 18.09
N VAL A 184 2.65 -23.76 16.93
CA VAL A 184 1.28 -23.76 16.40
C VAL A 184 0.95 -25.13 15.82
N GLU A 185 -0.22 -25.67 16.16
CA GLU A 185 -0.74 -26.96 15.69
C GLU A 185 -2.17 -26.77 15.17
N CYS A 186 -2.74 -27.74 14.45
CA CYS A 186 -4.17 -27.69 14.08
C CYS A 186 -5.07 -27.47 15.31
N VAL A 187 -4.71 -28.12 16.42
CA VAL A 187 -5.41 -28.01 17.70
C VAL A 187 -5.13 -26.71 18.47
N SER A 188 -4.35 -25.78 17.91
CA SER A 188 -4.26 -24.41 18.42
C SER A 188 -5.55 -23.64 18.17
N CYS A 189 -6.25 -23.95 17.08
CA CYS A 189 -7.49 -23.30 16.68
C CYS A 189 -8.70 -24.25 16.73
N HIS A 190 -8.46 -25.57 16.67
CA HIS A 190 -9.51 -26.59 16.66
C HIS A 190 -9.55 -27.44 17.94
N GLU A 191 -10.72 -27.60 18.56
CA GLU A 191 -10.99 -28.54 19.64
C GLU A 191 -11.80 -29.71 19.09
N PRO A 192 -11.19 -30.87 18.74
CA PRO A 192 -11.88 -31.97 18.08
C PRO A 192 -13.01 -32.62 18.90
N HIS A 193 -13.14 -32.31 20.19
CA HIS A 193 -14.22 -32.80 21.04
C HIS A 193 -15.37 -31.81 21.23
N ASP A 194 -15.21 -30.56 20.77
CA ASP A 194 -16.16 -29.49 21.02
C ASP A 194 -16.43 -28.64 19.76
N ASN A 195 -17.59 -28.87 19.15
CA ASN A 195 -18.08 -28.13 17.99
C ASN A 195 -19.02 -26.96 18.35
N THR A 196 -19.00 -26.47 19.59
CA THR A 196 -19.89 -25.38 20.04
C THR A 196 -19.84 -24.14 19.12
N TYR A 197 -18.67 -23.80 18.59
CA TYR A 197 -18.47 -22.63 17.72
C TYR A 197 -18.50 -22.96 16.22
N GLY A 198 -18.87 -24.19 15.86
CA GLY A 198 -18.78 -24.70 14.50
C GLY A 198 -17.35 -24.89 14.03
N LYS A 199 -17.15 -25.78 13.04
CA LYS A 199 -15.82 -26.17 12.51
C LYS A 199 -14.83 -26.56 13.61
N PHE A 200 -15.34 -27.01 14.77
CA PHE A 200 -14.54 -27.31 15.95
C PHE A 200 -13.66 -26.15 16.43
N LEU A 201 -14.00 -24.89 16.16
CA LEU A 201 -13.16 -23.79 16.64
C LEU A 201 -13.13 -23.74 18.17
N VAL A 202 -11.96 -23.46 18.75
CA VAL A 202 -11.78 -23.35 20.22
C VAL A 202 -12.55 -22.18 20.83
N LYS A 203 -12.91 -21.18 20.01
CA LYS A 203 -13.77 -20.04 20.34
C LYS A 203 -14.38 -19.43 19.07
N SER A 204 -15.37 -18.55 19.22
CA SER A 204 -15.92 -17.78 18.08
C SER A 204 -14.81 -17.00 17.37
N ASN A 205 -14.90 -16.92 16.05
CA ASN A 205 -14.01 -16.10 15.23
C ASN A 205 -14.65 -14.78 14.75
N GLU A 206 -15.77 -14.39 15.36
CA GLU A 206 -16.33 -13.05 15.14
C GLU A 206 -15.25 -11.98 15.35
N ASN A 207 -15.19 -11.00 14.45
CA ASN A 207 -14.21 -9.91 14.46
C ASN A 207 -12.74 -10.38 14.48
N ALA A 208 -12.46 -11.59 13.97
CA ALA A 208 -11.15 -12.23 13.96
C ALA A 208 -10.58 -12.58 15.35
N ALA A 209 -11.44 -12.85 16.33
CA ALA A 209 -11.03 -13.12 17.72
C ALA A 209 -10.04 -14.28 17.90
N LEU A 210 -10.03 -15.29 17.00
CA LEU A 210 -8.98 -16.33 17.01
C LEU A 210 -7.62 -15.76 16.60
N CYS A 211 -7.61 -14.95 15.55
CA CYS A 211 -6.39 -14.44 14.93
C CYS A 211 -5.67 -13.51 15.90
N THR A 212 -6.42 -12.64 16.59
CA THR A 212 -5.88 -11.67 17.54
C THR A 212 -5.38 -12.29 18.85
N SER A 213 -5.53 -13.60 19.08
CA SER A 213 -4.81 -14.24 20.18
C SER A 213 -3.29 -14.20 19.98
N CYS A 214 -2.83 -14.17 18.73
CA CYS A 214 -1.41 -14.07 18.39
C CYS A 214 -1.08 -12.84 17.54
N HIS A 215 -1.91 -12.49 16.56
CA HIS A 215 -1.63 -11.42 15.61
C HIS A 215 -2.19 -10.07 16.08
N GLN A 216 -1.34 -9.26 16.70
CA GLN A 216 -1.66 -7.92 17.19
C GLN A 216 -1.15 -6.87 16.22
N LYS A 217 -1.96 -6.56 15.20
CA LYS A 217 -1.58 -5.60 14.16
C LYS A 217 -1.65 -4.17 14.67
N THR A 218 -0.53 -3.46 14.58
CA THR A 218 -0.39 -2.07 15.02
C THR A 218 -1.48 -1.24 14.36
N ASN A 219 -2.22 -0.44 15.13
CA ASN A 219 -3.27 0.48 14.65
C ASN A 219 -4.42 -0.16 13.84
N PHE A 220 -4.56 -1.49 13.80
CA PHE A 220 -5.60 -2.12 12.99
C PHE A 220 -7.02 -1.74 13.42
N ASN A 221 -7.25 -1.59 14.73
CA ASN A 221 -8.55 -1.23 15.28
C ASN A 221 -9.09 0.14 14.80
N SER A 222 -8.21 1.05 14.38
CA SER A 222 -8.58 2.36 13.83
C SER A 222 -8.44 2.45 12.31
N SER A 223 -7.99 1.38 11.64
CA SER A 223 -7.85 1.35 10.18
C SER A 223 -9.20 1.47 9.48
N ALA A 224 -9.18 2.02 8.26
CA ALA A 224 -10.37 2.18 7.42
C ALA A 224 -11.08 0.86 7.14
N HIS A 225 -10.33 -0.24 7.01
CA HIS A 225 -10.90 -1.57 6.78
C HIS A 225 -11.63 -2.09 8.01
N ARG A 226 -11.04 -1.95 9.20
CA ARG A 226 -11.61 -2.48 10.44
C ARG A 226 -12.87 -1.74 10.88
N ILE A 227 -12.93 -0.42 10.68
CA ILE A 227 -14.09 0.39 11.07
C ILE A 227 -15.19 0.45 9.99
N SER A 228 -14.98 -0.21 8.85
CA SER A 228 -15.90 -0.13 7.71
C SER A 228 -17.17 -0.95 7.94
N ASN A 229 -18.31 -0.27 7.85
CA ASN A 229 -19.65 -0.89 7.84
C ASN A 229 -20.13 -1.22 6.41
N ALA A 230 -19.26 -1.14 5.39
CA ALA A 230 -19.64 -1.50 4.03
C ALA A 230 -20.08 -2.96 3.99
N VAL A 231 -21.29 -3.20 3.44
CA VAL A 231 -21.87 -4.54 3.32
C VAL A 231 -21.00 -5.38 2.41
N TYR A 232 -20.61 -6.56 2.89
CA TYR A 232 -19.81 -7.55 2.15
C TYR A 232 -20.49 -8.91 2.21
N ALA A 233 -20.68 -9.53 1.04
CA ALA A 233 -21.24 -10.86 0.90
C ALA A 233 -20.16 -11.80 0.33
N PRO A 234 -19.41 -12.52 1.19
CA PRO A 234 -18.44 -13.49 0.71
C PRO A 234 -19.15 -14.62 -0.04
N SER A 235 -18.54 -15.11 -1.13
CA SER A 235 -19.06 -16.26 -1.87
C SER A 235 -19.28 -17.46 -0.93
N GLY A 236 -20.50 -18.00 -0.93
CA GLY A 236 -20.90 -19.12 -0.07
C GLY A 236 -21.03 -18.82 1.42
N GLY A 237 -21.01 -17.54 1.84
CA GLY A 237 -21.18 -17.13 3.23
C GLY A 237 -22.36 -16.20 3.46
N ALA A 238 -22.71 -16.00 4.73
CA ALA A 238 -23.71 -15.00 5.11
C ALA A 238 -23.17 -13.59 4.90
N GLN A 239 -24.08 -12.65 4.64
CA GLN A 239 -23.78 -11.22 4.57
C GLN A 239 -23.19 -10.73 5.89
N THR A 240 -22.19 -9.88 5.81
CA THR A 240 -21.46 -9.26 6.92
C THR A 240 -21.01 -7.85 6.52
N THR A 241 -20.21 -7.17 7.33
CA THR A 241 -19.49 -5.96 6.93
C THR A 241 -18.01 -6.25 6.63
N VAL A 242 -17.34 -5.34 5.93
CA VAL A 242 -15.88 -5.40 5.74
C VAL A 242 -15.15 -5.45 7.09
N GLY A 243 -15.56 -4.62 8.06
CA GLY A 243 -14.97 -4.58 9.40
C GLY A 243 -15.14 -5.86 10.20
N GLU A 244 -16.34 -6.44 10.19
CA GLU A 244 -16.64 -7.72 10.86
C GLU A 244 -15.90 -8.90 10.20
N ARG A 245 -15.82 -8.90 8.86
CA ARG A 245 -15.04 -9.89 8.10
C ARG A 245 -13.55 -9.78 8.42
N SER A 246 -13.07 -8.58 8.75
CA SER A 246 -11.76 -8.32 9.34
C SER A 246 -10.64 -8.99 8.52
N CYS A 247 -9.74 -9.71 9.17
CA CYS A 247 -8.60 -10.40 8.55
C CYS A 247 -9.01 -11.36 7.41
N LEU A 248 -10.19 -12.00 7.51
CA LEU A 248 -10.70 -12.92 6.49
C LEU A 248 -11.25 -12.21 5.24
N GLY A 249 -11.22 -10.88 5.21
CA GLY A 249 -11.50 -10.08 4.03
C GLY A 249 -10.38 -10.20 3.00
N CYS A 250 -9.13 -10.26 3.47
CA CYS A 250 -7.93 -10.33 2.63
C CYS A 250 -7.18 -11.66 2.74
N HIS A 251 -7.23 -12.33 3.89
CA HIS A 251 -6.53 -13.59 4.14
C HIS A 251 -7.45 -14.81 4.01
N ARG A 252 -6.87 -15.92 3.53
CA ARG A 252 -7.50 -17.24 3.44
C ARG A 252 -6.69 -18.22 4.28
N VAL A 253 -7.23 -18.60 5.43
CA VAL A 253 -6.56 -19.49 6.39
C VAL A 253 -6.32 -20.90 5.87
N HIS A 254 -7.16 -21.41 4.96
CA HIS A 254 -7.00 -22.74 4.38
C HIS A 254 -7.27 -22.72 2.88
N GLY A 255 -6.38 -23.37 2.12
CA GLY A 255 -6.46 -23.43 0.66
C GLY A 255 -6.33 -22.06 -0.01
N ALA A 256 -5.45 -21.19 0.46
CA ALA A 256 -4.99 -20.04 -0.31
C ALA A 256 -4.44 -20.48 -1.68
N SER A 257 -4.11 -19.56 -2.58
CA SER A 257 -3.30 -19.96 -3.73
C SER A 257 -1.87 -20.20 -3.24
N SER A 258 -1.28 -21.36 -3.53
CA SER A 258 0.12 -21.66 -3.17
C SER A 258 1.13 -20.76 -3.89
N ALA A 259 0.70 -20.03 -4.93
CA ALA A 259 1.48 -18.99 -5.58
C ALA A 259 1.55 -17.66 -4.80
N GLN A 260 0.87 -17.54 -3.65
CA GLN A 260 0.67 -16.25 -2.97
C GLN A 260 1.28 -16.25 -1.57
N ALA A 261 2.24 -15.35 -1.38
CA ALA A 261 2.83 -15.10 -0.07
C ALA A 261 1.76 -14.64 0.94
N TYR A 262 1.97 -14.94 2.22
CA TYR A 262 1.18 -14.39 3.34
C TYR A 262 -0.30 -14.80 3.35
N ILE A 263 -0.62 -15.98 2.80
CA ILE A 263 -1.98 -16.58 2.82
C ILE A 263 -3.07 -15.62 2.35
N LEU A 264 -2.77 -14.82 1.33
CA LEU A 264 -3.75 -13.94 0.69
C LEU A 264 -4.81 -14.77 -0.04
N ARG A 265 -6.00 -14.19 -0.19
CA ARG A 265 -7.11 -14.84 -0.88
C ARG A 265 -6.88 -14.96 -2.38
N ASP A 266 -6.17 -13.99 -2.95
CA ASP A 266 -5.73 -13.96 -4.35
C ASP A 266 -4.39 -13.20 -4.45
N VAL A 267 -3.85 -13.05 -5.66
CA VAL A 267 -2.64 -12.26 -5.92
C VAL A 267 -2.86 -10.86 -5.35
N GLU A 268 -1.80 -10.21 -4.89
CA GLU A 268 -1.88 -9.03 -4.04
C GLU A 268 -2.91 -8.00 -4.55
N GLU A 269 -2.82 -7.64 -5.84
CA GLU A 269 -3.73 -6.67 -6.45
C GLU A 269 -5.18 -7.17 -6.50
N ASN A 270 -5.40 -8.45 -6.85
CA ASN A 270 -6.74 -9.03 -6.93
C ASN A 270 -7.42 -9.15 -5.57
N THR A 271 -6.63 -9.35 -4.51
CA THR A 271 -7.14 -9.30 -3.14
C THR A 271 -7.77 -7.93 -2.87
N CYS A 272 -7.11 -6.84 -3.28
CA CYS A 272 -7.65 -5.48 -3.17
C CYS A 272 -8.84 -5.25 -4.12
N PHE A 273 -8.72 -5.69 -5.38
CA PHE A 273 -9.74 -5.47 -6.42
C PHE A 273 -11.05 -6.23 -6.17
N THR A 274 -11.07 -7.20 -5.27
CA THR A 274 -12.34 -7.82 -4.84
C THR A 274 -13.33 -6.78 -4.30
N CYS A 275 -12.83 -5.72 -3.65
CA CYS A 275 -13.64 -4.63 -3.13
C CYS A 275 -13.41 -3.30 -3.88
N HIS A 276 -12.18 -3.03 -4.30
CA HIS A 276 -11.78 -1.79 -4.98
C HIS A 276 -11.75 -1.92 -6.52
N GLY A 277 -12.31 -3.00 -7.05
CA GLY A 277 -12.33 -3.30 -8.49
C GLY A 277 -13.38 -2.51 -9.27
N SER A 278 -13.72 -3.06 -10.44
CA SER A 278 -14.77 -2.53 -11.31
C SER A 278 -15.70 -3.68 -11.74
N PRO A 279 -16.95 -3.72 -11.27
CA PRO A 279 -17.56 -2.78 -10.32
C PRO A 279 -16.92 -2.86 -8.92
N SER A 280 -16.87 -1.73 -8.20
CA SER A 280 -16.41 -1.70 -6.81
C SER A 280 -17.52 -2.12 -5.85
N LEU A 281 -17.15 -2.56 -4.66
CA LEU A 281 -18.09 -2.72 -3.54
C LEU A 281 -18.79 -1.38 -3.27
N ILE A 282 -20.08 -1.42 -2.90
CA ILE A 282 -20.84 -0.21 -2.56
C ILE A 282 -20.13 0.52 -1.40
N GLY A 283 -19.83 1.80 -1.60
CA GLY A 283 -19.10 2.64 -0.63
C GLY A 283 -17.57 2.57 -0.76
N ALA A 284 -17.03 1.62 -1.52
CA ALA A 284 -15.62 1.60 -1.90
C ALA A 284 -15.36 2.47 -3.13
N LYS A 285 -14.08 2.79 -3.37
CA LYS A 285 -13.62 3.50 -4.56
C LYS A 285 -13.16 2.50 -5.62
N ASP A 286 -13.57 2.70 -6.87
CA ASP A 286 -13.10 1.95 -8.04
C ASP A 286 -11.69 2.43 -8.43
N ILE A 287 -10.69 1.75 -7.87
CA ILE A 287 -9.29 2.05 -8.17
C ILE A 287 -8.83 1.38 -9.46
N LYS A 288 -9.46 0.27 -9.83
CA LYS A 288 -9.08 -0.51 -11.01
C LYS A 288 -9.24 0.27 -12.29
N ASN A 289 -10.29 1.09 -12.42
CA ASN A 289 -10.46 1.95 -13.59
C ASN A 289 -9.40 3.05 -13.70
N ALA A 290 -8.82 3.52 -12.59
CA ALA A 290 -7.73 4.49 -12.65
C ALA A 290 -6.49 3.88 -13.33
N TYR A 291 -6.18 2.61 -13.06
CA TYR A 291 -5.07 1.88 -13.68
C TYR A 291 -5.32 1.46 -15.14
N ARG A 292 -6.48 1.77 -15.73
CA ARG A 292 -6.69 1.64 -17.18
C ARG A 292 -6.26 2.87 -17.97
N LYS A 293 -5.94 3.97 -17.29
CA LYS A 293 -5.59 5.25 -17.93
C LYS A 293 -4.18 5.24 -18.50
N ALA A 294 -3.95 6.08 -19.53
CA ALA A 294 -2.72 6.10 -20.30
C ALA A 294 -1.46 6.36 -19.45
N SER A 295 -1.52 7.30 -18.52
CA SER A 295 -0.46 7.56 -17.54
C SER A 295 -0.88 6.98 -16.20
N ARG A 296 -0.08 6.07 -15.63
CA ARG A 296 -0.41 5.35 -14.39
C ARG A 296 0.83 4.79 -13.71
N HIS A 297 0.72 4.53 -12.41
CA HIS A 297 1.69 3.69 -11.73
C HIS A 297 1.57 2.22 -12.20
N PRO A 298 2.67 1.44 -12.19
CA PRO A 298 2.75 0.11 -12.79
C PRO A 298 2.10 -1.01 -11.96
N THR A 299 1.13 -0.70 -11.09
CA THR A 299 0.52 -1.62 -10.11
C THR A 299 -0.07 -2.88 -10.76
N GLU A 300 -0.72 -2.78 -11.92
CA GLU A 300 -1.25 -3.98 -12.61
C GLU A 300 -0.21 -4.68 -13.51
N SER A 301 0.99 -4.12 -13.68
CA SER A 301 2.03 -4.64 -14.58
C SER A 301 3.23 -5.26 -13.86
N LYS A 302 3.22 -5.21 -12.52
CA LYS A 302 4.17 -5.84 -11.62
C LYS A 302 3.34 -6.70 -10.67
N THR A 303 3.76 -7.94 -10.46
CA THR A 303 3.09 -8.87 -9.56
C THR A 303 4.14 -9.72 -8.88
N GLY A 304 4.04 -9.85 -7.56
CA GLY A 304 4.89 -10.75 -6.76
C GLY A 304 6.33 -10.27 -6.65
N VAL A 305 6.58 -8.96 -6.81
CA VAL A 305 7.92 -8.37 -6.65
C VAL A 305 8.12 -7.88 -5.22
N HIS A 306 7.05 -7.38 -4.58
CA HIS A 306 7.08 -6.94 -3.20
C HIS A 306 7.49 -8.05 -2.25
N VAL A 307 8.31 -7.68 -1.26
CA VAL A 307 8.81 -8.58 -0.23
C VAL A 307 8.65 -7.94 1.14
N ASN A 308 8.03 -8.63 2.08
CA ASN A 308 7.89 -8.10 3.43
C ASN A 308 9.04 -8.57 4.35
N PRO A 309 9.76 -7.68 5.05
CA PRO A 309 9.77 -6.22 4.88
C PRO A 309 10.72 -5.76 3.78
N GLU A 310 10.36 -4.67 3.11
CA GLU A 310 11.30 -3.87 2.33
C GLU A 310 11.98 -2.87 3.25
N ARG A 311 13.29 -3.03 3.41
CA ARG A 311 14.04 -2.31 4.46
C ARG A 311 14.80 -1.11 3.91
N ASP A 312 15.34 -1.26 2.70
CA ASP A 312 16.25 -0.28 2.13
C ASP A 312 16.27 -0.31 0.60
N ALA A 313 17.11 0.55 0.01
CA ALA A 313 17.31 0.71 -1.43
C ALA A 313 17.60 -0.60 -2.18
N SER A 314 18.18 -1.62 -1.53
CA SER A 314 18.45 -2.92 -2.17
C SER A 314 17.18 -3.65 -2.61
N ASN A 315 16.02 -3.31 -2.04
CA ASN A 315 14.72 -3.84 -2.44
C ASN A 315 14.17 -3.20 -3.73
N PHE A 316 14.70 -2.04 -4.15
CA PHE A 316 14.13 -1.20 -5.22
C PHE A 316 15.00 -1.05 -6.46
N GLY A 317 16.13 -1.76 -6.53
CA GLY A 317 17.06 -1.67 -7.67
C GLY A 317 16.41 -1.99 -9.03
N PRO A 318 17.12 -1.79 -10.16
CA PRO A 318 16.52 -1.81 -11.50
C PRO A 318 15.68 -3.05 -11.84
N SER A 319 16.10 -4.25 -11.40
CA SER A 319 15.38 -5.51 -11.61
C SER A 319 14.22 -5.76 -10.66
N ARG A 320 14.16 -4.99 -9.56
CA ARG A 320 13.14 -5.09 -8.51
C ARG A 320 12.26 -3.84 -8.43
N ARG A 321 12.34 -2.92 -9.38
CA ARG A 321 11.52 -1.70 -9.36
C ARG A 321 10.04 -2.04 -9.60
N HIS A 322 9.20 -1.72 -8.62
CA HIS A 322 7.76 -1.95 -8.62
C HIS A 322 7.02 -0.83 -7.87
N ALA A 323 5.70 -0.86 -7.98
CA ALA A 323 4.78 -0.01 -7.23
C ALA A 323 3.42 -0.74 -7.18
N GLU A 324 3.29 -1.64 -6.22
CA GLU A 324 2.11 -2.43 -5.89
C GLU A 324 1.28 -1.69 -4.82
N CYS A 325 0.12 -2.24 -4.44
CA CYS A 325 -0.77 -1.60 -3.47
C CYS A 325 -0.07 -1.38 -2.12
N TRP A 326 0.67 -2.39 -1.66
CA TRP A 326 1.34 -2.38 -0.35
C TRP A 326 2.52 -1.40 -0.28
N ASP A 327 3.14 -1.08 -1.42
CA ASP A 327 4.29 -0.16 -1.47
C ASP A 327 3.94 1.26 -1.02
N CYS A 328 2.67 1.64 -1.19
CA CYS A 328 2.13 2.94 -0.80
C CYS A 328 1.23 2.85 0.43
N HIS A 329 0.44 1.78 0.54
CA HIS A 329 -0.57 1.63 1.59
C HIS A 329 -0.25 0.45 2.51
N ASN A 330 -0.41 0.63 3.81
CA ASN A 330 -0.48 -0.49 4.73
C ASN A 330 -1.94 -0.75 5.08
N PRO A 331 -2.62 -1.76 4.51
CA PRO A 331 -4.04 -2.01 4.75
C PRO A 331 -4.36 -2.35 6.20
N HIS A 332 -3.36 -2.70 7.02
CA HIS A 332 -3.54 -2.86 8.46
C HIS A 332 -3.61 -1.52 9.22
N GLN A 333 -3.20 -0.39 8.63
CA GLN A 333 -3.11 0.90 9.32
C GLN A 333 -3.76 2.06 8.57
N ALA A 334 -3.89 1.95 7.25
CA ALA A 334 -4.43 2.98 6.38
C ALA A 334 -5.82 3.44 6.89
N GLY A 335 -5.93 4.72 7.18
CA GLY A 335 -7.17 5.36 7.63
C GLY A 335 -7.93 6.03 6.49
N THR A 336 -9.13 6.52 6.77
CA THR A 336 -9.92 7.32 5.82
C THR A 336 -9.41 8.76 5.79
N GLY A 337 -9.21 9.31 4.61
CA GLY A 337 -8.91 10.73 4.44
C GLY A 337 -7.89 11.01 3.34
N VAL A 338 -7.96 12.23 2.82
CA VAL A 338 -6.96 12.79 1.89
C VAL A 338 -6.02 13.72 2.66
N HIS A 339 -4.91 14.12 2.05
CA HIS A 339 -4.08 15.19 2.62
C HIS A 339 -4.84 16.53 2.64
N ALA A 340 -4.48 17.40 3.57
CA ALA A 340 -4.96 18.77 3.59
C ALA A 340 -4.13 19.63 2.64
N SER A 341 -4.79 20.52 1.89
CA SER A 341 -4.14 21.50 1.00
C SER A 341 -4.61 22.91 1.37
N PRO A 342 -3.71 23.92 1.49
CA PRO A 342 -2.25 23.80 1.37
C PRO A 342 -1.60 22.98 2.48
N GLY A 343 -0.47 22.35 2.17
CA GLY A 343 0.31 21.49 3.05
C GLY A 343 1.00 20.38 2.27
N ASN A 344 2.10 19.84 2.81
CA ASN A 344 2.81 18.69 2.25
C ASN A 344 2.70 17.43 3.11
N LYS A 345 1.91 17.48 4.19
CA LYS A 345 1.72 16.36 5.11
C LYS A 345 0.96 15.21 4.45
N ILE A 346 1.25 13.98 4.87
CA ILE A 346 0.51 12.81 4.37
C ILE A 346 -0.96 12.82 4.80
N GLY A 347 -1.82 12.20 4.00
CA GLY A 347 -3.18 11.81 4.43
C GLY A 347 -3.17 10.50 5.22
N ALA A 348 -4.26 10.24 5.95
CA ALA A 348 -4.41 9.03 6.77
C ALA A 348 -4.33 7.72 5.94
N ALA A 349 -4.61 7.77 4.64
CA ALA A 349 -4.50 6.63 3.75
C ALA A 349 -3.07 6.06 3.63
N LEU A 350 -2.04 6.85 3.95
CA LEU A 350 -0.63 6.42 3.88
C LEU A 350 -0.06 5.92 5.22
N LEU A 351 -0.86 5.92 6.30
CA LEU A 351 -0.41 5.45 7.61
C LEU A 351 0.07 3.99 7.56
N GLY A 352 1.14 3.71 8.31
CA GLY A 352 1.82 2.41 8.34
C GLY A 352 2.65 2.09 7.10
N GLY A 353 2.61 2.94 6.07
CA GLY A 353 3.59 2.92 4.98
C GLY A 353 4.91 3.57 5.40
N TRP A 354 5.83 3.70 4.46
CA TRP A 354 7.12 4.34 4.72
C TRP A 354 7.70 5.03 3.47
N GLY A 355 8.54 6.02 3.73
CA GLY A 355 9.25 6.80 2.72
C GLY A 355 10.66 7.17 3.16
N VAL A 356 11.26 8.13 2.46
CA VAL A 356 12.63 8.59 2.70
C VAL A 356 12.72 10.11 2.76
N GLU A 357 13.38 10.61 3.80
CA GLU A 357 13.74 12.02 3.94
C GLU A 357 15.10 12.25 3.26
N PRO A 358 15.21 13.12 2.25
CA PRO A 358 16.49 13.46 1.63
C PRO A 358 17.33 14.34 2.58
N VAL A 359 18.61 14.00 2.71
CA VAL A 359 19.60 14.82 3.41
C VAL A 359 20.48 15.51 2.37
N TYR A 360 20.56 16.84 2.42
CA TYR A 360 21.44 17.62 1.57
C TYR A 360 22.71 18.00 2.35
N GLY A 361 23.86 17.86 1.71
CA GLY A 361 25.16 18.24 2.27
C GLY A 361 25.45 19.73 2.09
N ALA A 362 26.58 20.03 1.45
CA ALA A 362 26.98 21.40 1.11
C ALA A 362 25.88 22.15 0.33
N PRO A 363 25.78 23.49 0.44
CA PRO A 363 24.71 24.31 -0.15
C PRO A 363 24.87 24.49 -1.67
N ASN A 364 24.96 23.37 -2.39
CA ASN A 364 25.11 23.34 -3.83
C ASN A 364 23.75 23.18 -4.49
N ALA A 365 23.42 24.10 -5.39
CA ALA A 365 22.25 23.98 -6.25
C ALA A 365 22.42 22.82 -7.24
N TRP A 366 21.30 22.20 -7.61
CA TRP A 366 21.20 21.19 -8.66
C TRP A 366 22.11 19.97 -8.46
N GLN A 367 22.23 19.55 -7.20
CA GLN A 367 22.85 18.30 -6.82
C GLN A 367 21.79 17.40 -6.16
N ALA A 368 21.95 16.09 -6.32
CA ALA A 368 21.11 15.12 -5.63
C ALA A 368 21.33 15.21 -4.11
N ALA A 369 20.41 14.61 -3.34
CA ALA A 369 20.67 14.40 -1.91
C ALA A 369 21.97 13.59 -1.71
N THR A 370 22.61 13.73 -0.56
CA THR A 370 23.83 12.96 -0.22
C THR A 370 23.49 11.64 0.46
N SER A 371 22.37 11.60 1.16
CA SER A 371 21.85 10.39 1.79
C SER A 371 20.34 10.52 2.02
N PHE A 372 19.73 9.44 2.48
CA PHE A 372 18.31 9.38 2.79
C PHE A 372 18.10 8.73 4.16
N VAL A 373 17.13 9.25 4.92
CA VAL A 373 16.72 8.68 6.21
C VAL A 373 15.33 8.07 6.06
N ARG A 374 15.17 6.80 6.43
CA ARG A 374 13.87 6.11 6.42
C ARG A 374 12.87 6.83 7.33
N GLN A 375 11.62 6.92 6.88
CA GLN A 375 10.51 7.54 7.59
C GLN A 375 9.35 6.55 7.63
N ASP A 376 9.07 5.95 8.79
CA ASP A 376 7.92 5.05 8.98
C ASP A 376 6.70 5.88 9.42
N PHE A 377 5.65 5.91 8.60
CA PHE A 377 4.54 6.84 8.73
C PHE A 377 3.59 6.49 9.88
N ALA A 378 3.98 6.90 11.09
CA ALA A 378 3.24 6.63 12.32
C ALA A 378 2.04 7.58 12.56
N ASP A 379 2.05 8.77 11.97
CA ASP A 379 1.01 9.79 12.14
C ASP A 379 0.92 10.73 10.90
N THR A 380 -0.09 11.59 10.84
CA THR A 380 -0.25 12.56 9.73
C THR A 380 0.33 13.94 10.04
N ALA A 381 0.92 14.15 11.22
CA ALA A 381 1.40 15.44 11.68
C ALA A 381 2.89 15.67 11.34
N ASN A 382 3.70 14.61 11.36
CA ASN A 382 5.16 14.65 11.29
C ASN A 382 5.72 14.24 9.92
N TYR A 383 4.94 13.52 9.11
CA TYR A 383 5.37 12.94 7.85
C TYR A 383 4.78 13.65 6.63
N LYS A 384 5.51 13.63 5.52
CA LYS A 384 5.25 14.41 4.31
C LYS A 384 5.13 13.48 3.10
N GLU A 385 4.22 13.77 2.18
CA GLU A 385 3.94 12.89 1.04
C GLU A 385 5.15 12.71 0.12
N TYR A 386 5.98 13.75 -0.04
CA TYR A 386 7.18 13.64 -0.87
C TYR A 386 8.13 12.55 -0.37
N GLN A 387 8.12 12.22 0.93
CA GLN A 387 8.97 11.17 1.48
C GLN A 387 8.63 9.82 0.84
N LEU A 388 7.35 9.54 0.61
CA LEU A 388 6.91 8.35 -0.12
C LEU A 388 7.35 8.43 -1.58
N CYS A 389 7.14 9.57 -2.22
CA CYS A 389 7.44 9.74 -3.65
C CYS A 389 8.94 9.59 -3.93
N PHE A 390 9.79 10.16 -3.08
CA PHE A 390 11.25 10.14 -3.23
C PHE A 390 11.82 8.74 -3.03
N LYS A 391 11.11 7.84 -2.33
CA LYS A 391 11.48 6.42 -2.24
C LYS A 391 11.64 5.81 -3.63
N CYS A 392 10.82 6.20 -4.61
CA CYS A 392 10.80 5.60 -5.95
C CYS A 392 11.24 6.54 -7.09
N HIS A 393 11.17 7.85 -6.85
CA HIS A 393 11.46 8.91 -7.82
C HIS A 393 12.75 9.69 -7.53
N SER A 394 13.64 9.14 -6.70
CA SER A 394 14.98 9.68 -6.51
C SER A 394 16.05 8.60 -6.70
N TYR A 395 17.32 9.01 -6.70
CA TYR A 395 18.43 8.07 -6.79
C TYR A 395 18.42 7.00 -5.67
N TYR A 396 17.63 7.18 -4.60
CA TYR A 396 17.41 6.15 -3.59
C TYR A 396 17.03 4.79 -4.21
N ALA A 397 16.07 4.77 -5.15
CA ALA A 397 15.63 3.52 -5.78
C ALA A 397 16.48 3.12 -6.98
N PHE A 398 16.83 4.06 -7.85
CA PHE A 398 17.41 3.75 -9.17
C PHE A 398 18.92 4.06 -9.29
N GLY A 399 19.57 4.52 -8.22
CA GLY A 399 20.97 4.92 -8.26
C GLY A 399 21.19 6.12 -9.20
N SER A 400 22.31 6.15 -9.91
CA SER A 400 22.68 7.29 -10.76
C SER A 400 21.91 7.37 -12.08
N VAL A 401 21.12 6.36 -12.45
CA VAL A 401 20.44 6.27 -13.74
C VAL A 401 18.92 6.25 -13.54
N PRO A 402 18.23 7.37 -13.74
CA PRO A 402 16.77 7.39 -13.64
C PRO A 402 16.13 6.54 -14.77
N PRO A 403 14.95 5.96 -14.52
CA PRO A 403 14.16 5.32 -15.56
C PRO A 403 13.90 6.27 -16.73
N ALA A 404 13.75 5.71 -17.94
CA ALA A 404 13.48 6.49 -19.13
C ALA A 404 12.28 7.44 -18.93
N GLY A 405 12.47 8.72 -19.29
CA GLY A 405 11.45 9.76 -19.13
C GLY A 405 11.23 10.26 -17.69
N SER A 406 11.99 9.74 -16.71
CA SER A 406 11.98 10.23 -15.33
C SER A 406 13.26 11.03 -15.01
N THR A 407 13.18 11.86 -13.99
CA THR A 407 14.29 12.62 -13.42
C THR A 407 14.39 12.37 -11.92
N ASP A 408 15.55 12.68 -11.35
CA ASP A 408 15.76 12.58 -9.90
C ASP A 408 15.12 13.76 -9.17
N GLN A 409 14.05 13.47 -8.43
CA GLN A 409 13.31 14.48 -7.71
C GLN A 409 14.08 15.10 -6.54
N SER A 410 15.09 14.41 -6.01
CA SER A 410 15.99 14.99 -5.01
C SER A 410 16.87 16.10 -5.61
N VAL A 411 17.16 16.07 -6.92
CA VAL A 411 17.88 17.16 -7.60
C VAL A 411 16.96 18.36 -7.79
N GLU A 412 15.74 18.11 -8.27
CA GLU A 412 14.81 19.17 -8.70
C GLU A 412 14.24 19.96 -7.52
N PHE A 413 13.98 19.29 -6.40
CA PHE A 413 13.47 19.91 -5.18
C PHE A 413 14.56 20.25 -4.14
N ASN A 414 15.84 20.21 -4.53
CA ASN A 414 16.94 20.59 -3.64
C ASN A 414 16.70 22.01 -3.07
N PRO A 415 16.72 22.22 -1.74
CA PRO A 415 16.54 23.52 -1.07
C PRO A 415 17.48 24.64 -1.55
N ASN A 416 18.62 24.27 -2.12
CA ASN A 416 19.64 25.18 -2.63
C ASN A 416 19.39 25.58 -4.09
N ASN A 417 18.34 25.06 -4.75
CA ASN A 417 17.92 25.54 -6.06
C ASN A 417 17.40 26.98 -5.96
N ARG A 418 17.61 27.77 -7.02
CA ARG A 418 17.18 29.19 -7.08
C ARG A 418 15.67 29.34 -7.18
N SER A 419 14.96 28.29 -7.60
CA SER A 419 13.52 28.18 -7.49
C SER A 419 13.08 26.72 -7.44
N ALA A 420 11.99 26.49 -6.72
CA ALA A 420 11.27 25.22 -6.67
C ALA A 420 9.81 25.50 -6.30
N HIS A 421 8.89 24.64 -6.73
CA HIS A 421 7.57 24.54 -6.13
C HIS A 421 7.69 23.99 -4.70
N PRO A 422 6.81 24.42 -3.79
CA PRO A 422 7.01 24.23 -2.36
C PRO A 422 6.60 22.83 -1.85
N VAL A 423 7.12 21.78 -2.49
CA VAL A 423 6.87 20.39 -2.08
C VAL A 423 7.67 20.04 -0.82
N LEU A 424 8.98 20.32 -0.85
CA LEU A 424 9.89 20.00 0.23
C LEU A 424 9.91 21.10 1.31
N ASN A 425 10.11 22.36 0.88
CA ASN A 425 10.12 23.55 1.73
C ASN A 425 9.11 24.58 1.24
N ALA A 426 8.64 25.45 2.13
CA ALA A 426 7.91 26.63 1.69
C ALA A 426 8.82 27.54 0.84
N ALA A 427 8.26 28.32 -0.08
CA ALA A 427 9.08 29.11 -1.00
C ALA A 427 10.01 30.10 -0.27
N ASN A 428 9.59 30.64 0.87
CA ASN A 428 10.41 31.55 1.68
C ASN A 428 11.58 30.84 2.38
N ASP A 429 11.47 29.52 2.58
CA ASP A 429 12.50 28.68 3.20
C ASP A 429 13.46 28.07 2.16
N GLN A 430 13.24 28.32 0.86
CA GLN A 430 14.16 27.91 -0.20
C GLN A 430 15.49 28.67 -0.06
N ALA A 431 16.50 28.02 0.50
CA ALA A 431 17.79 28.62 0.88
C ALA A 431 18.53 29.23 -0.33
N GLY A 432 18.53 28.53 -1.46
CA GLY A 432 19.22 28.98 -2.67
C GLY A 432 18.53 30.11 -3.44
N SER A 433 17.30 30.46 -3.08
CA SER A 433 16.51 31.47 -3.78
C SER A 433 16.80 32.87 -3.26
N ALA A 434 17.16 33.80 -4.14
CA ALA A 434 17.25 35.22 -3.79
C ALA A 434 15.85 35.84 -3.57
N SER A 435 15.74 36.77 -2.61
CA SER A 435 14.52 37.56 -2.40
C SER A 435 14.21 38.46 -3.62
N PRO A 436 12.92 38.70 -3.93
CA PRO A 436 11.73 38.09 -3.33
C PRO A 436 11.58 36.62 -3.73
N LYS A 437 11.30 35.74 -2.76
CA LYS A 437 11.14 34.30 -3.00
C LYS A 437 9.70 33.96 -3.39
N ALA A 438 8.74 34.38 -2.56
CA ALA A 438 7.31 34.27 -2.85
C ALA A 438 6.88 35.05 -4.10
N LEU A 439 5.71 34.69 -4.63
CA LEU A 439 4.96 35.50 -5.60
C LEU A 439 4.02 36.46 -4.85
N ALA A 440 3.55 37.51 -5.53
CA ALA A 440 2.56 38.41 -4.95
C ALA A 440 1.20 37.70 -4.80
N VAL A 441 0.41 38.08 -3.80
CA VAL A 441 -0.92 37.50 -3.52
C VAL A 441 -1.81 37.50 -4.77
N GLY A 442 -1.82 38.59 -5.53
CA GLY A 442 -2.63 38.71 -6.75
C GLY A 442 -2.22 37.76 -7.88
N GLN A 443 -1.02 37.16 -7.83
CA GLN A 443 -0.51 36.20 -8.82
C GLN A 443 -0.82 34.74 -8.46
N MET A 444 -1.50 34.51 -7.34
CA MET A 444 -1.88 33.18 -6.88
C MET A 444 -3.39 33.01 -6.97
N SER A 445 -3.83 31.78 -7.25
CA SER A 445 -5.23 31.36 -7.18
C SER A 445 -5.53 30.76 -5.81
N ALA A 446 -6.80 30.79 -5.38
CA ALA A 446 -7.21 30.10 -4.16
C ALA A 446 -6.91 28.59 -4.24
N PRO A 447 -6.50 27.93 -3.13
CA PRO A 447 -6.31 28.48 -1.78
C PRO A 447 -4.94 29.18 -1.54
N TRP A 448 -4.08 29.25 -2.56
CA TRP A 448 -2.70 29.74 -2.45
C TRP A 448 -2.57 31.27 -2.34
N ASN A 449 -3.68 31.99 -2.46
CA ASN A 449 -3.75 33.45 -2.43
C ASN A 449 -4.14 34.04 -1.06
N ALA A 450 -4.18 33.23 0.01
CA ALA A 450 -4.51 33.72 1.34
C ALA A 450 -3.49 34.76 1.83
N ALA A 451 -3.97 35.85 2.44
CA ALA A 451 -3.14 36.95 2.95
C ALA A 451 -2.18 36.54 4.08
N SER A 452 -2.44 35.40 4.75
CA SER A 452 -1.52 34.78 5.71
C SER A 452 -0.21 34.26 5.08
N GLY A 453 -0.08 34.33 3.75
CA GLY A 453 1.20 34.56 3.09
C GLY A 453 1.56 33.54 2.02
N PRO A 454 1.49 33.91 0.73
CA PRO A 454 2.23 33.22 -0.32
C PRO A 454 3.69 33.02 0.10
N GLY A 455 4.20 31.82 -0.12
CA GLY A 455 5.58 31.44 0.21
C GLY A 455 5.80 30.87 1.60
N HIS A 456 4.78 30.82 2.47
CA HIS A 456 4.80 30.02 3.71
C HIS A 456 4.06 28.68 3.58
N GLN A 457 3.34 28.50 2.49
CA GLN A 457 2.57 27.30 2.19
C GLN A 457 3.45 26.25 1.51
N THR A 458 3.16 24.98 1.78
CA THR A 458 3.72 23.82 1.07
C THR A 458 2.65 23.07 0.29
N MET A 459 3.04 22.14 -0.57
CA MET A 459 2.12 21.32 -1.38
C MET A 459 2.55 19.85 -1.37
N THR A 460 1.60 18.95 -1.63
CA THR A 460 1.92 17.54 -1.88
C THR A 460 2.26 17.32 -3.35
N CYS A 461 2.83 16.15 -3.69
CA CYS A 461 3.01 15.77 -5.08
C CYS A 461 1.63 15.51 -5.73
N SER A 462 0.68 14.94 -4.97
CA SER A 462 -0.68 14.64 -5.42
C SER A 462 -1.60 15.86 -5.59
N ASP A 463 -1.15 17.06 -5.18
CA ASP A 463 -1.79 18.31 -5.60
C ASP A 463 -1.64 18.55 -7.12
N CYS A 464 -0.57 18.00 -7.72
CA CYS A 464 -0.27 18.07 -9.16
C CYS A 464 -0.50 16.74 -9.89
N HIS A 465 -0.16 15.62 -9.24
CA HIS A 465 -0.15 14.28 -9.80
C HIS A 465 -1.30 13.43 -9.27
N ALA A 466 -2.43 13.43 -9.96
CA ALA A 466 -3.61 12.66 -9.60
C ALA A 466 -4.51 12.42 -10.82
N SER A 467 -5.70 11.87 -10.59
CA SER A 467 -6.69 11.69 -11.65
C SER A 467 -7.09 13.00 -12.33
N ASP A 468 -7.27 12.94 -13.64
CA ASP A 468 -7.88 13.99 -14.47
C ASP A 468 -9.40 14.12 -14.27
N VAL A 469 -10.04 13.10 -13.69
CA VAL A 469 -11.49 13.03 -13.52
C VAL A 469 -11.86 13.35 -12.07
N ALA A 470 -12.75 14.31 -11.88
CA ALA A 470 -13.29 14.63 -10.56
C ALA A 470 -14.12 13.46 -10.01
N GLY A 471 -13.88 13.08 -8.76
CA GLY A 471 -14.61 11.99 -8.09
C GLY A 471 -13.90 10.63 -8.13
N ASP A 472 -12.92 10.47 -9.01
CA ASP A 472 -12.01 9.33 -9.00
C ASP A 472 -11.25 9.25 -7.66
N PRO A 473 -10.73 8.06 -7.31
CA PRO A 473 -9.89 7.91 -6.13
C PRO A 473 -8.73 8.91 -6.12
N ALA A 474 -8.63 9.69 -5.04
CA ALA A 474 -7.55 10.67 -4.86
C ALA A 474 -6.18 9.98 -4.76
N GLY A 475 -5.13 10.66 -5.21
CA GLY A 475 -3.76 10.12 -5.24
C GLY A 475 -3.31 9.75 -6.66
N PRO A 476 -2.02 9.41 -6.83
CA PRO A 476 -1.38 9.30 -8.13
C PRO A 476 -1.62 7.95 -8.81
N HIS A 477 -2.85 7.45 -8.87
CA HIS A 477 -3.14 6.11 -9.43
C HIS A 477 -3.05 6.10 -10.97
N GLY A 478 -3.82 6.98 -11.62
CA GLY A 478 -3.87 7.09 -13.07
C GLY A 478 -4.55 8.37 -13.55
N SER A 479 -4.11 8.86 -14.71
CA SER A 479 -4.65 10.03 -15.42
C SER A 479 -4.59 9.79 -16.93
N ALA A 480 -5.54 10.33 -17.69
CA ALA A 480 -5.42 10.37 -19.14
C ALA A 480 -4.30 11.33 -19.61
N SER A 481 -3.87 12.26 -18.75
CA SER A 481 -2.74 13.16 -19.04
C SER A 481 -1.40 12.53 -18.73
N GLN A 482 -0.40 12.80 -19.59
CA GLN A 482 0.99 12.42 -19.36
C GLN A 482 1.47 12.92 -18.00
N SER A 483 2.34 12.15 -17.34
CA SER A 483 2.90 12.46 -16.02
C SER A 483 1.84 12.61 -14.93
N LEU A 484 0.70 11.94 -15.08
CA LEU A 484 -0.37 11.93 -14.07
C LEU A 484 -0.96 13.32 -13.75
N LEU A 485 -0.94 14.28 -14.67
CA LEU A 485 -1.43 15.63 -14.35
C LEU A 485 -2.93 15.63 -13.97
N LYS A 486 -3.23 16.29 -12.85
CA LYS A 486 -4.54 16.32 -12.19
C LYS A 486 -5.55 17.26 -12.86
N GLY A 487 -6.83 16.90 -12.70
CA GLY A 487 -7.98 17.78 -12.92
C GLY A 487 -8.25 18.08 -14.40
N PRO A 488 -9.21 18.99 -14.70
CA PRO A 488 -9.52 19.40 -16.07
C PRO A 488 -8.45 20.31 -16.67
N ARG A 489 -7.80 21.16 -15.85
CA ARG A 489 -6.66 22.02 -16.21
C ARG A 489 -5.36 21.22 -16.19
N ARG A 490 -5.13 20.42 -17.22
CA ARG A 490 -4.12 19.34 -17.22
C ARG A 490 -3.12 19.41 -18.36
N PHE A 491 -3.19 20.46 -19.17
CA PHE A 491 -2.42 20.56 -20.40
C PHE A 491 -1.16 21.39 -20.19
N TRP A 492 0.00 20.74 -20.34
CA TRP A 492 1.32 21.35 -20.35
C TRP A 492 2.34 20.40 -21.00
N PRO A 493 3.29 20.90 -21.82
CA PRO A 493 3.44 22.28 -22.29
C PRO A 493 2.54 22.63 -23.49
N LYS A 494 1.83 21.63 -24.01
CA LYS A 494 0.91 21.78 -25.15
C LYS A 494 -0.53 21.85 -24.69
N ASN A 495 -1.36 22.56 -25.45
CA ASN A 495 -2.82 22.56 -25.31
C ASN A 495 -3.46 21.29 -25.89
N ALA A 496 -4.78 21.17 -25.77
CA ALA A 496 -5.55 20.02 -26.27
C ALA A 496 -5.42 19.77 -27.79
N PHE A 497 -5.03 20.79 -28.55
CA PHE A 497 -4.84 20.72 -30.01
C PHE A 497 -3.38 20.37 -30.40
N GLY A 498 -2.50 20.15 -29.43
CA GLY A 498 -1.10 19.80 -29.66
C GLY A 498 -0.17 20.98 -29.95
N ALA A 499 -0.67 22.23 -29.87
CA ALA A 499 0.14 23.43 -29.98
C ALA A 499 0.73 23.83 -28.62
N LEU A 500 1.95 24.38 -28.60
CA LEU A 500 2.55 24.92 -27.37
C LEU A 500 1.76 26.14 -26.88
N TRP A 501 1.56 26.22 -25.57
CA TRP A 501 0.93 27.38 -24.94
C TRP A 501 1.75 28.66 -25.14
N THR A 502 1.06 29.75 -25.45
CA THR A 502 1.65 31.07 -25.66
C THR A 502 1.07 32.13 -24.73
N LEU A 503 1.83 33.19 -24.47
CA LEU A 503 1.32 34.37 -23.76
C LEU A 503 0.18 35.07 -24.53
N ARG A 504 0.15 34.93 -25.86
CA ARG A 504 -0.95 35.44 -26.70
C ARG A 504 -2.27 34.75 -26.41
N ASP A 505 -2.25 33.43 -26.18
CA ASP A 505 -3.46 32.68 -25.81
C ASP A 505 -4.11 33.29 -24.56
N ILE A 506 -3.29 33.64 -23.55
CA ILE A 506 -3.76 34.25 -22.31
C ILE A 506 -4.22 35.69 -22.55
N LYS A 507 -3.43 36.49 -23.27
CA LYS A 507 -3.75 37.91 -23.50
C LYS A 507 -5.07 38.08 -24.26
N GLN A 508 -5.33 37.24 -25.26
CA GLN A 508 -6.52 37.29 -26.11
C GLN A 508 -7.69 36.43 -25.61
N ASP A 509 -7.57 35.80 -24.44
CA ASP A 509 -8.57 34.86 -23.93
C ASP A 509 -8.92 33.73 -24.91
N ALA A 510 -7.91 33.23 -25.61
CA ALA A 510 -8.03 32.20 -26.64
C ALA A 510 -7.68 30.80 -26.10
N SER A 511 -7.95 29.79 -26.93
CA SER A 511 -7.51 28.41 -26.74
C SER A 511 -7.95 27.77 -25.41
N ASN A 512 -9.00 28.29 -24.76
CA ASN A 512 -9.50 27.83 -23.47
C ASN A 512 -8.45 27.84 -22.34
N TRP A 513 -7.49 28.78 -22.39
CA TRP A 513 -6.35 28.81 -21.46
C TRP A 513 -6.76 28.73 -19.98
N SER A 514 -7.87 29.37 -19.59
CA SER A 514 -8.33 29.43 -18.20
C SER A 514 -8.96 28.13 -17.68
N SER A 515 -9.36 27.22 -18.57
CA SER A 515 -9.89 25.88 -18.22
C SER A 515 -8.89 24.75 -18.49
N ASP A 516 -7.87 24.98 -19.32
CA ASP A 516 -7.04 23.89 -19.84
C ASP A 516 -5.59 23.97 -19.38
N LEU A 517 -5.00 25.17 -19.27
CA LEU A 517 -3.58 25.35 -18.93
C LEU A 517 -3.30 24.89 -17.49
N PHE A 518 -2.36 23.95 -17.32
CA PHE A 518 -2.05 23.37 -16.01
C PHE A 518 -1.64 24.41 -14.94
N CYS A 519 -0.88 25.44 -15.33
CA CYS A 519 -0.34 26.43 -14.40
C CYS A 519 -1.43 27.22 -13.66
N VAL A 520 -2.62 27.38 -14.25
CA VAL A 520 -3.70 28.22 -13.70
C VAL A 520 -4.50 27.52 -12.60
N ASN A 521 -4.13 26.28 -12.26
CA ASN A 521 -4.56 25.66 -11.00
C ASN A 521 -4.06 26.45 -9.78
N CYS A 522 -2.87 27.07 -9.87
CA CYS A 522 -2.23 27.75 -8.74
C CYS A 522 -1.87 29.20 -9.05
N HIS A 523 -1.61 29.54 -10.32
CA HIS A 523 -1.15 30.88 -10.72
C HIS A 523 -2.26 31.68 -11.40
N ALA A 524 -2.57 32.85 -10.83
CA ALA A 524 -3.39 33.84 -11.51
C ALA A 524 -2.51 34.58 -12.53
N MET A 525 -2.85 34.45 -13.81
CA MET A 525 -2.04 35.01 -14.91
C MET A 525 -2.56 36.38 -15.39
N LYS A 526 -3.86 36.64 -15.24
CA LYS A 526 -4.56 37.83 -15.76
C LYS A 526 -5.65 38.28 -14.79
N SER A 527 -5.86 39.60 -14.67
CA SER A 527 -6.94 40.21 -13.89
C SER A 527 -7.41 41.50 -14.56
N SER A 528 -8.73 41.72 -14.61
CA SER A 528 -9.33 42.91 -15.23
C SER A 528 -8.78 43.24 -16.62
N GLY A 529 -8.57 42.21 -17.45
CA GLY A 529 -8.06 42.36 -18.81
C GLY A 529 -6.53 42.48 -18.95
N ASN A 530 -5.80 42.66 -17.85
CA ASN A 530 -4.35 42.87 -17.87
C ASN A 530 -3.58 41.66 -17.30
N MET A 531 -2.41 41.35 -17.87
CA MET A 531 -1.54 40.33 -17.33
C MET A 531 -0.96 40.77 -15.98
N LEU A 532 -0.81 39.84 -15.05
CA LEU A 532 -0.37 40.10 -13.67
C LEU A 532 1.17 40.14 -13.49
N ASN A 533 1.90 40.19 -14.59
CA ASN A 533 3.36 40.32 -14.65
C ASN A 533 3.71 41.12 -15.91
N GLU A 534 4.57 42.14 -15.78
CA GLU A 534 4.82 43.04 -16.91
C GLU A 534 5.55 42.35 -18.07
N ALA A 535 6.39 41.35 -17.79
CA ALA A 535 7.07 40.60 -18.85
C ALA A 535 6.06 39.77 -19.62
N HIS A 536 5.02 39.23 -18.95
CA HIS A 536 3.93 38.58 -19.64
C HIS A 536 3.08 39.58 -20.45
N GLU A 537 2.83 40.78 -19.91
CA GLU A 537 2.05 41.83 -20.58
C GLU A 537 2.74 42.32 -21.87
N GLU A 538 4.04 42.61 -21.78
CA GLU A 538 4.88 43.09 -22.88
C GLU A 538 4.95 42.03 -24.00
N HIS A 539 5.30 40.79 -23.65
CA HIS A 539 5.48 39.72 -24.65
C HIS A 539 4.17 39.10 -25.14
N GLY A 540 3.04 39.28 -24.42
CA GLY A 540 1.75 38.73 -24.84
C GLY A 540 1.22 39.29 -26.16
N GLY A 541 1.64 40.50 -26.54
CA GLY A 541 1.31 41.10 -27.83
C GLY A 541 2.24 40.69 -28.97
N GLU A 542 3.43 40.18 -28.65
CA GLU A 542 4.48 39.96 -29.64
C GLU A 542 4.31 38.66 -30.42
N THR A 543 4.90 38.63 -31.63
CA THR A 543 5.10 37.40 -32.41
C THR A 543 6.57 37.08 -32.57
N PHE A 544 6.89 35.80 -32.49
CA PHE A 544 8.19 35.22 -32.82
C PHE A 544 7.96 34.10 -33.84
N ASP A 545 8.53 34.24 -35.05
CA ASP A 545 8.29 33.31 -36.17
C ASP A 545 6.79 33.11 -36.49
N GLY A 546 6.04 34.23 -36.51
CA GLY A 546 4.59 34.22 -36.78
C GLY A 546 3.72 33.65 -35.66
N LYS A 547 4.29 33.16 -34.56
CA LYS A 547 3.58 32.58 -33.41
C LYS A 547 3.63 33.52 -32.21
N GLY A 548 2.68 33.42 -31.28
CA GLY A 548 2.80 34.08 -29.97
C GLY A 548 4.02 33.55 -29.19
N MET A 549 4.55 34.33 -28.25
CA MET A 549 5.67 33.87 -27.42
C MET A 549 5.25 32.65 -26.60
N GLN A 550 5.91 31.52 -26.84
CA GLN A 550 5.64 30.25 -26.16
C GLN A 550 6.25 30.24 -24.76
N CYS A 551 5.57 29.62 -23.79
CA CYS A 551 6.06 29.58 -22.41
C CYS A 551 7.43 28.88 -22.28
N VAL A 552 7.66 27.85 -23.11
CA VAL A 552 8.90 27.05 -23.13
C VAL A 552 10.13 27.80 -23.65
N VAL A 553 9.96 29.02 -24.15
CA VAL A 553 11.06 29.93 -24.51
C VAL A 553 11.86 30.35 -23.28
N CYS A 554 11.17 30.47 -22.15
CA CYS A 554 11.73 30.97 -20.89
C CYS A 554 11.67 29.94 -19.77
N HIS A 555 10.55 29.21 -19.65
CA HIS A 555 10.30 28.30 -18.53
C HIS A 555 10.68 26.86 -18.86
N VAL A 556 11.29 26.20 -17.89
CA VAL A 556 11.60 24.76 -17.99
C VAL A 556 10.31 23.93 -18.14
N VAL A 557 10.38 22.84 -18.91
CA VAL A 557 9.22 21.97 -19.15
C VAL A 557 8.83 21.13 -17.94
N ASN A 558 9.78 20.82 -17.06
CA ASN A 558 9.51 20.15 -15.79
C ASN A 558 9.50 21.20 -14.67
N PRO A 559 8.34 21.73 -14.28
CA PRO A 559 8.26 22.88 -13.40
C PRO A 559 8.39 22.48 -11.92
N HIS A 560 9.28 21.57 -11.56
CA HIS A 560 9.52 21.20 -10.16
C HIS A 560 10.45 22.21 -9.50
N GLY A 561 11.68 22.31 -10.00
CA GLY A 561 12.63 23.35 -9.64
C GLY A 561 13.61 23.62 -10.77
N ALA A 562 14.38 24.70 -10.62
CA ALA A 562 15.34 25.14 -11.63
C ALA A 562 16.61 25.72 -11.02
N ARG A 563 17.68 25.66 -11.81
CA ARG A 563 18.98 26.30 -11.51
C ARG A 563 18.86 27.82 -11.36
N ARG A 564 17.88 28.46 -12.01
CA ARG A 564 17.62 29.91 -11.94
C ARG A 564 16.30 30.22 -11.25
N GLY A 565 16.08 31.48 -10.89
CA GLY A 565 14.84 31.93 -10.27
C GLY A 565 13.62 31.81 -11.20
N ARG A 566 12.43 31.72 -10.61
CA ARG A 566 11.13 31.74 -11.33
C ARG A 566 10.95 30.61 -12.36
N LEU A 567 11.56 29.44 -12.11
CA LEU A 567 11.53 28.28 -13.02
C LEU A 567 12.01 28.62 -14.43
N ILE A 568 12.94 29.57 -14.55
CA ILE A 568 13.55 29.95 -15.82
C ILE A 568 14.70 28.99 -16.13
N GLY A 569 14.81 28.61 -17.40
CA GLY A 569 15.92 27.82 -17.94
C GLY A 569 16.71 28.60 -18.99
N TYR A 570 17.96 28.19 -19.20
CA TYR A 570 18.79 28.72 -20.28
C TYR A 570 18.84 27.77 -21.49
N ALA A 571 19.26 28.28 -22.64
CA ALA A 571 19.34 27.53 -23.89
C ALA A 571 20.21 26.26 -23.79
N GLY A 572 21.19 26.26 -22.88
CA GLY A 572 22.07 25.12 -22.62
C GLY A 572 21.49 24.07 -21.66
N GLU A 573 20.27 24.23 -21.15
CA GLU A 573 19.66 23.23 -20.28
C GLU A 573 19.44 21.91 -21.07
N PRO A 574 19.75 20.75 -20.47
CA PRO A 574 19.55 19.48 -21.13
C PRO A 574 18.08 19.09 -21.16
N ALA A 575 17.74 18.08 -21.97
CA ALA A 575 16.48 17.37 -21.83
C ALA A 575 16.42 16.68 -20.44
N PRO A 576 15.23 16.55 -19.81
CA PRO A 576 13.92 16.98 -20.30
C PRO A 576 13.55 18.44 -19.96
N TYR A 577 14.43 19.22 -19.31
CA TYR A 577 14.12 20.59 -18.88
C TYR A 577 13.92 21.54 -20.07
N ASN A 578 14.70 21.36 -21.13
CA ASN A 578 14.49 22.04 -22.40
C ASN A 578 13.59 21.20 -23.33
N TYR A 579 12.52 21.81 -23.86
CA TYR A 579 11.57 21.15 -24.75
C TYR A 579 12.23 20.62 -26.03
N ASN A 580 13.20 21.36 -26.58
CA ASN A 580 13.96 21.01 -27.79
C ASN A 580 13.09 20.57 -28.98
N GLY A 581 11.99 21.28 -29.21
CA GLY A 581 11.14 21.10 -30.37
C GLY A 581 11.80 21.56 -31.69
N PRO A 582 11.10 21.29 -32.82
CA PRO A 582 11.64 21.52 -34.15
C PRO A 582 11.73 23.00 -34.53
N GLY A 583 10.85 23.87 -33.99
CA GLY A 583 10.87 25.29 -34.26
C GLY A 583 12.00 26.05 -33.56
N PRO A 584 12.36 27.25 -34.04
CA PRO A 584 13.43 28.07 -33.46
C PRO A 584 13.13 28.52 -32.01
N TYR A 585 11.86 28.67 -31.65
CA TYR A 585 11.39 29.07 -30.32
C TYR A 585 10.66 27.95 -29.56
N ASP A 586 10.60 26.74 -30.14
CA ASP A 586 10.09 25.56 -29.44
C ASP A 586 11.15 25.03 -28.46
N LYS A 587 11.88 25.90 -27.74
CA LYS A 587 12.99 25.56 -26.84
C LYS A 587 13.37 26.76 -25.99
N LEU A 588 14.12 26.51 -24.92
CA LEU A 588 14.72 27.59 -24.12
C LEU A 588 15.72 28.38 -24.97
N VAL A 589 15.66 29.71 -24.91
CA VAL A 589 16.56 30.59 -25.70
C VAL A 589 17.33 31.59 -24.84
N LEU A 590 17.01 31.70 -23.56
CA LEU A 590 17.66 32.65 -22.67
C LEU A 590 19.11 32.24 -22.38
N LYS A 591 19.99 33.23 -22.27
CA LYS A 591 21.39 33.09 -21.83
C LYS A 591 21.67 33.86 -20.55
N GLY A 592 20.77 34.76 -20.16
CA GLY A 592 20.84 35.54 -18.95
C GLY A 592 19.45 35.86 -18.42
N PHE A 593 19.28 35.82 -17.11
CA PHE A 593 18.08 36.19 -16.39
C PHE A 593 18.46 36.75 -15.03
N LYS A 594 17.88 37.90 -14.66
CA LYS A 594 18.04 38.53 -13.36
C LYS A 594 16.66 38.69 -12.74
N LYS A 595 16.46 38.04 -11.59
CA LYS A 595 15.22 38.13 -10.83
C LYS A 595 14.96 39.59 -10.41
N ALA A 596 13.76 40.09 -10.71
CA ALA A 596 13.33 41.42 -10.30
C ALA A 596 12.78 41.44 -8.87
N ASN A 597 12.70 42.66 -8.29
CA ASN A 597 12.16 42.91 -6.95
C ASN A 597 10.64 42.72 -6.85
N GLY A 598 9.95 42.54 -7.97
CA GLY A 598 8.51 42.36 -8.03
C GLY A 598 8.04 42.00 -9.44
N PRO A 599 6.75 41.75 -9.62
CA PRO A 599 6.17 41.39 -10.92
C PRO A 599 6.04 42.57 -11.91
N ASN A 600 6.27 43.80 -11.43
CA ASN A 600 6.23 45.06 -12.18
C ASN A 600 7.60 45.79 -12.09
N SER A 601 8.69 45.03 -12.15
CA SER A 601 10.07 45.56 -12.06
C SER A 601 11.08 44.85 -12.97
N TYR A 602 10.60 44.06 -13.92
CA TYR A 602 11.36 43.51 -15.04
C TYR A 602 11.49 44.56 -16.14
N GLY A 603 12.66 44.57 -16.78
CA GLY A 603 12.90 45.39 -17.96
C GLY A 603 13.89 44.74 -18.90
N ARG A 604 14.31 45.49 -19.92
CA ARG A 604 15.20 44.99 -20.98
C ARG A 604 16.55 44.42 -20.51
N LEU A 605 17.03 44.84 -19.33
CA LEU A 605 18.27 44.34 -18.72
C LEU A 605 18.06 43.12 -17.82
N SER A 606 16.80 42.72 -17.57
CA SER A 606 16.47 41.57 -16.71
C SER A 606 16.66 40.23 -17.41
N CYS A 607 16.85 40.21 -18.74
CA CYS A 607 17.15 39.00 -19.48
C CYS A 607 18.06 39.29 -20.68
N TYR A 608 18.67 38.24 -21.21
CA TYR A 608 19.54 38.29 -22.38
C TYR A 608 19.37 37.02 -23.21
N SER A 609 19.33 37.16 -24.54
CA SER A 609 19.30 36.08 -25.52
C SER A 609 19.90 36.54 -26.84
N ASP A 610 20.61 35.64 -27.52
CA ASP A 610 21.13 35.85 -28.89
C ASP A 610 20.20 35.31 -29.96
N ALA A 611 19.04 34.76 -29.58
CA ALA A 611 18.06 34.32 -30.56
C ALA A 611 17.59 35.53 -31.38
N ALA A 612 17.46 35.33 -32.70
CA ALA A 612 16.89 36.33 -33.59
C ALA A 612 15.55 36.84 -33.03
N GLY A 613 15.19 38.10 -33.25
CA GLY A 613 13.95 38.68 -32.71
C GLY A 613 13.97 39.01 -31.21
N CYS A 614 14.82 38.35 -30.41
CA CYS A 614 15.12 38.75 -29.03
C CYS A 614 16.35 39.68 -28.98
N HIS A 615 17.37 39.34 -29.77
CA HIS A 615 18.60 40.11 -29.94
C HIS A 615 18.29 41.49 -30.53
N GLY A 616 18.49 42.56 -29.75
CA GLY A 616 18.19 43.96 -30.11
C GLY A 616 16.96 44.55 -29.41
N LYS A 617 16.07 43.73 -28.85
CA LYS A 617 14.96 44.17 -27.99
C LYS A 617 15.33 44.15 -26.50
N HIS A 618 16.23 43.25 -26.11
CA HIS A 618 16.86 43.21 -24.80
C HIS A 618 18.22 43.91 -24.84
N GLY A 619 18.71 44.36 -23.69
CA GLY A 619 20.03 45.00 -23.62
C GLY A 619 21.17 44.06 -24.02
N THR A 620 22.36 44.63 -24.24
CA THR A 620 23.59 43.84 -24.36
C THR A 620 23.81 42.99 -23.11
N ASN A 621 24.59 41.90 -23.20
CA ASN A 621 24.94 41.08 -22.04
C ASN A 621 25.54 41.97 -20.92
N ALA A 622 24.73 42.28 -19.91
CA ALA A 622 25.06 43.23 -18.85
C ALA A 622 25.63 42.54 -17.60
N GLY A 623 25.73 41.20 -17.61
CA GLY A 623 26.15 40.41 -16.45
C GLY A 623 25.19 40.48 -15.26
N GLY A 624 25.58 39.84 -14.15
CA GLY A 624 24.77 39.81 -12.92
C GLY A 624 23.49 38.96 -13.03
N TYR A 625 23.47 38.01 -13.96
CA TYR A 625 22.39 37.04 -14.11
C TYR A 625 22.53 35.89 -13.10
N ASP A 626 21.42 35.20 -12.85
CA ASP A 626 21.42 33.96 -12.09
C ASP A 626 22.38 32.95 -12.77
N PRO A 627 23.24 32.25 -11.99
CA PRO A 627 24.29 31.40 -12.54
C PRO A 627 23.75 30.20 -13.32
#